data_AF-A0A926SSA5-F1
#
_entry.id   AF-A0A926SSA5-F1
#
_cell.length_a   1.000
_cell.length_b   1.000
_cell.length_c   1.000
_cell.angle_alpha   90.00
_cell.angle_beta   90.00
_cell.angle_gamma   90.00
#
_symmetry.space_group_name_H-M   'P 1'
#
loop_
_entity.id
_entity.type
_entity.pdbx_description
1 polymer ?
#
loop_
_entity_poly.entity_id
_entity_poly.type
_entity_poly.pdbx_seq_one_letter_code
_entity_poly.pdbx_strand_id
1 'polypeptide(L)'
;MPPYSATLKRDCILLFQKGYTTEQIQYFTGMGNQTVLLSWLREAGLMGSSTRDYEHQKQQCVELSLKGLLPVQVQVETGVPADIVSRWLRDVNIQQNRRQFSQEDKQRCIELYLSGKSLLTVSKETDIPQSTVESWVRRSGAKRARIKGGGRPPTYSKTFKLECVALVREGKSFVEVAEIKGCSETAVREWWQKFKDVA
;
A
#
# COMPACT_ATOMS: atom_id res chain seq x y z
N MET A 1 12.75 -23.80 14.14
CA MET A 1 11.82 -22.92 14.90
C MET A 1 11.74 -23.45 16.32
N PRO A 2 11.95 -22.63 17.36
CA PRO A 2 11.78 -23.09 18.74
C PRO A 2 10.31 -23.47 18.98
N PRO A 3 10.01 -24.57 19.67
CA PRO A 3 8.65 -24.88 20.07
C PRO A 3 8.19 -23.86 21.12
N TYR A 4 7.20 -23.06 20.78
CA TYR A 4 6.55 -22.18 21.76
C TYR A 4 5.94 -23.01 22.89
N SER A 5 5.97 -22.51 24.13
CA SER A 5 5.44 -23.23 25.28
C SER A 5 3.90 -23.27 25.26
N ALA A 6 3.32 -24.31 25.86
CA ALA A 6 1.87 -24.42 26.03
C ALA A 6 1.28 -23.31 26.91
N THR A 7 2.07 -22.77 27.84
CA THR A 7 1.68 -21.62 28.69
C THR A 7 1.51 -20.36 27.86
N LEU A 8 2.47 -20.07 26.96
CA LEU A 8 2.41 -18.93 26.05
C LEU A 8 1.15 -18.98 25.17
N LYS A 9 0.81 -20.16 24.65
CA LYS A 9 -0.44 -20.36 23.87
C LYS A 9 -1.67 -19.98 24.68
N ARG A 10 -1.77 -20.42 25.94
CA ARG A 10 -2.91 -20.10 26.83
C ARG A 10 -2.99 -18.60 27.12
N ASP A 11 -1.86 -17.97 27.41
CA ASP A 11 -1.80 -16.54 27.72
C ASP A 11 -2.26 -15.69 26.53
N CYS A 12 -1.82 -16.04 25.31
CA CYS A 12 -2.27 -15.40 24.07
C CYS A 12 -3.79 -15.48 23.87
N ILE A 13 -4.38 -16.67 24.08
CA ILE A 13 -5.82 -16.91 23.95
C ILE A 13 -6.59 -16.06 24.97
N LEU A 14 -6.12 -16.03 26.22
CA LEU A 14 -6.77 -15.29 27.31
C LEU A 14 -6.70 -13.77 27.09
N LEU A 15 -5.58 -13.25 26.58
CA LEU A 15 -5.47 -11.85 26.19
C LEU A 15 -6.45 -11.53 25.04
N PHE A 16 -6.58 -12.39 24.04
CA PHE A 16 -7.54 -12.14 22.95
C PHE A 16 -8.99 -12.11 23.45
N GLN A 17 -9.38 -13.04 24.34
CA GLN A 17 -10.71 -13.04 24.98
C GLN A 17 -10.99 -11.78 25.81
N LYS A 18 -9.95 -11.13 26.35
CA LYS A 18 -10.04 -9.84 27.04
C LYS A 18 -10.16 -8.64 26.08
N GLY A 19 -10.17 -8.85 24.77
CA GLY A 19 -10.36 -7.82 23.75
C GLY A 19 -9.06 -7.17 23.26
N TYR A 20 -7.89 -7.73 23.57
CA TYR A 20 -6.62 -7.20 23.05
C TYR A 20 -6.43 -7.56 21.57
N THR A 21 -5.86 -6.64 20.78
CA THR A 21 -5.54 -6.89 19.37
C THR A 21 -4.36 -7.84 19.21
N THR A 22 -4.18 -8.43 18.02
CA THR A 22 -3.08 -9.37 17.79
C THR A 22 -1.72 -8.72 17.97
N GLU A 23 -1.56 -7.44 17.61
CA GLU A 23 -0.34 -6.67 17.77
C GLU A 23 -0.02 -6.43 19.25
N GLN A 24 -1.03 -6.09 20.05
CA GLN A 24 -0.89 -5.92 21.49
C GLN A 24 -0.47 -7.23 22.17
N ILE A 25 -1.08 -8.34 21.76
CA ILE A 25 -0.71 -9.67 22.28
C ILE A 25 0.74 -9.99 21.94
N GLN A 26 1.18 -9.74 20.71
CA GLN A 26 2.58 -9.95 20.32
C GLN A 26 3.55 -9.11 21.16
N TYR A 27 3.20 -7.84 21.41
CA TYR A 27 3.97 -6.96 22.27
C TYR A 27 4.07 -7.49 23.71
N PHE A 28 2.95 -7.89 24.33
CA PHE A 28 2.95 -8.38 25.71
C PHE A 28 3.65 -9.73 25.90
N THR A 29 3.60 -10.59 24.88
CA THR A 29 4.10 -11.97 24.96
C THR A 29 5.48 -12.15 24.37
N GLY A 30 6.02 -11.14 23.68
CA GLY A 30 7.29 -11.21 22.94
C GLY A 30 7.25 -12.14 21.71
N MET A 31 6.06 -12.55 21.27
CA MET A 31 5.90 -13.49 20.17
C MET A 31 6.03 -12.79 18.81
N GLY A 32 7.18 -12.96 18.15
CA GLY A 32 7.43 -12.38 16.83
C GLY A 32 6.67 -13.03 15.66
N ASN A 33 6.12 -14.24 15.83
CA ASN A 33 5.46 -14.96 14.75
C ASN A 33 3.92 -14.80 14.80
N GLN A 34 3.40 -13.84 14.04
CA GLN A 34 1.96 -13.57 13.97
C GLN A 34 1.17 -14.76 13.40
N THR A 35 1.73 -15.51 12.45
CA THR A 35 1.04 -16.66 11.83
C THR A 35 0.71 -17.74 12.86
N VAL A 36 1.62 -18.00 13.80
CA VAL A 36 1.39 -18.97 14.88
C VAL A 36 0.31 -18.49 15.85
N LEU A 37 0.31 -17.19 16.21
CA LEU A 37 -0.76 -16.57 16.99
C LEU A 37 -2.13 -16.79 16.34
N LEU A 38 -2.25 -16.43 15.06
CA LEU A 38 -3.50 -16.55 14.32
C LEU A 38 -3.96 -18.00 14.21
N SER A 39 -3.03 -18.96 14.08
CA SER A 39 -3.34 -20.40 14.12
C SER A 39 -3.95 -20.79 15.46
N TRP A 40 -3.35 -20.40 16.58
CA TRP A 40 -3.86 -20.72 17.92
C TRP A 40 -5.22 -20.10 18.19
N LEU A 41 -5.44 -18.85 17.78
CA LEU A 41 -6.74 -18.19 17.95
C LEU A 41 -7.82 -18.85 17.08
N ARG A 42 -7.47 -19.33 15.89
CA ARG A 42 -8.36 -20.11 15.02
C ARG A 42 -8.66 -21.49 15.62
N GLU A 43 -7.66 -22.19 16.15
CA GLU A 43 -7.85 -23.46 16.87
C GLU A 43 -8.73 -23.31 18.11
N ALA A 44 -8.67 -22.15 18.78
CA ALA A 44 -9.52 -21.81 19.91
C ALA A 44 -10.93 -21.31 19.52
N GLY A 45 -11.24 -21.23 18.21
CA GLY A 45 -12.52 -20.72 17.71
C GLY A 45 -12.76 -19.23 17.99
N LEU A 46 -11.71 -18.47 18.33
CA LEU A 46 -11.82 -17.05 18.69
C LEU A 46 -11.68 -16.12 17.49
N MET A 47 -11.13 -16.61 16.39
CA MET A 47 -11.20 -15.91 15.11
C MET A 47 -12.25 -16.59 14.23
N GLY A 48 -13.30 -15.84 13.90
CA GLY A 48 -14.11 -16.14 12.72
C GLY A 48 -13.23 -16.05 11.47
N SER A 49 -13.36 -16.90 10.46
CA SER A 49 -14.38 -17.91 10.25
C SER A 49 -13.78 -18.94 9.29
N SER A 50 -13.90 -20.21 9.62
CA SER A 50 -13.68 -21.22 8.60
C SER A 50 -14.76 -21.03 7.54
N THR A 51 -14.43 -21.17 6.26
CA THR A 51 -15.44 -21.19 5.19
C THR A 51 -16.57 -22.19 5.49
N ARG A 52 -16.26 -23.24 6.28
CA ARG A 52 -17.20 -24.24 6.77
C ARG A 52 -18.32 -23.67 7.64
N ASP A 53 -18.06 -22.63 8.43
CA ASP A 53 -19.02 -22.08 9.38
C ASP A 53 -20.22 -21.46 8.65
N TYR A 54 -20.01 -21.02 7.40
CA TYR A 54 -21.02 -20.41 6.56
C TYR A 54 -21.49 -21.30 5.41
N GLU A 55 -21.08 -22.58 5.35
CA GLU A 55 -21.40 -23.43 4.19
C GLU A 55 -22.92 -23.57 3.97
N HIS A 56 -23.71 -23.51 5.05
CA HIS A 56 -25.18 -23.51 4.99
C HIS A 56 -25.78 -22.25 4.32
N GLN A 57 -25.08 -21.11 4.37
CA GLN A 57 -25.48 -19.84 3.73
C GLN A 57 -24.93 -19.69 2.31
N LYS A 58 -24.09 -20.61 1.84
CA LYS A 58 -23.45 -20.53 0.53
C LYS A 58 -24.45 -20.40 -0.61
N GLN A 59 -25.49 -21.22 -0.61
CA GLN A 59 -26.50 -21.22 -1.66
C GLN A 59 -27.25 -19.87 -1.71
N GLN A 60 -27.62 -19.34 -0.55
CA GLN A 60 -28.28 -18.03 -0.41
C GLN A 60 -27.38 -16.89 -0.92
N CYS A 61 -26.10 -16.89 -0.54
CA CYS A 61 -25.14 -15.87 -0.99
C CYS A 61 -24.93 -15.90 -2.51
N VAL A 62 -24.87 -17.10 -3.10
CA VAL A 62 -24.79 -17.28 -4.56
C VAL A 62 -26.05 -16.77 -5.24
N GLU A 63 -27.24 -17.08 -4.73
CA GLU A 63 -28.51 -16.62 -5.29
C GLU A 63 -28.63 -15.08 -5.24
N LEU A 64 -28.28 -14.46 -4.12
CA LEU A 64 -28.25 -12.99 -4.00
C LEU A 64 -27.28 -12.35 -5.00
N SER A 65 -26.13 -12.98 -5.23
CA SER A 65 -25.15 -12.51 -6.21
C SER A 65 -25.65 -12.66 -7.65
N LEU A 66 -26.39 -13.73 -7.96
CA LEU A 66 -27.06 -13.92 -9.25
C LEU A 66 -28.15 -12.87 -9.50
N LYS A 67 -28.77 -12.34 -8.44
CA LYS A 67 -29.69 -11.18 -8.51
C LYS A 67 -28.96 -9.85 -8.72
N GLY A 68 -27.63 -9.86 -8.83
CA GLY A 68 -26.80 -8.69 -9.15
C GLY A 68 -26.22 -7.96 -7.94
N LEU A 69 -26.37 -8.48 -6.72
CA LEU A 69 -25.78 -7.87 -5.54
C LEU A 69 -24.26 -8.08 -5.51
N LEU A 70 -23.54 -7.03 -5.08
CA LEU A 70 -22.09 -7.08 -4.85
C LEU A 70 -21.79 -7.83 -3.54
N PRO A 71 -20.60 -8.45 -3.36
CA PRO A 71 -20.27 -9.21 -2.15
C PRO A 71 -20.38 -8.39 -0.87
N VAL A 72 -20.09 -7.10 -0.94
CA VAL A 72 -20.23 -6.16 0.18
C VAL A 72 -21.70 -5.99 0.56
N GLN A 73 -22.61 -5.97 -0.41
CA GLN A 73 -24.05 -5.91 -0.15
C GLN A 73 -24.54 -7.26 0.41
N VAL A 74 -24.10 -8.38 -0.18
CA VAL A 74 -24.41 -9.72 0.33
C VAL A 74 -23.92 -9.90 1.78
N GLN A 75 -22.75 -9.35 2.13
CA GLN A 75 -22.25 -9.34 3.49
C GLN A 75 -23.18 -8.60 4.45
N VAL A 76 -23.69 -7.43 4.05
CA VAL A 76 -24.65 -6.66 4.87
C VAL A 76 -25.94 -7.47 5.09
N GLU A 77 -26.43 -8.16 4.05
CA GLU A 77 -27.67 -8.95 4.11
C GLU A 77 -27.54 -10.26 4.89
N THR A 78 -26.41 -10.95 4.78
CA THR A 78 -26.25 -12.34 5.28
C THR A 78 -25.34 -12.44 6.50
N GLY A 79 -24.56 -11.40 6.79
CA GLY A 79 -23.48 -11.43 7.77
C GLY A 79 -22.23 -12.19 7.33
N VAL A 80 -22.23 -12.81 6.14
CA VAL A 80 -21.08 -13.56 5.62
C VAL A 80 -20.03 -12.57 5.09
N PRO A 81 -18.76 -12.66 5.52
CA PRO A 81 -17.69 -11.80 5.00
C PRO A 81 -17.60 -11.80 3.47
N ALA A 82 -17.46 -10.60 2.89
CA ALA A 82 -17.45 -10.40 1.43
C ALA A 82 -16.33 -11.16 0.71
N ASP A 83 -15.21 -11.43 1.38
CA ASP A 83 -14.11 -12.23 0.84
C ASP A 83 -14.46 -13.73 0.73
N ILE A 84 -15.25 -14.26 1.67
CA ILE A 84 -15.80 -15.62 1.62
C ILE A 84 -16.82 -15.73 0.49
N VAL A 85 -17.74 -14.77 0.40
CA VAL A 85 -18.71 -14.70 -0.70
C VAL A 85 -17.98 -14.65 -2.06
N SER A 86 -16.97 -13.78 -2.18
CA SER A 86 -16.16 -13.66 -3.40
C SER A 86 -15.43 -14.96 -3.77
N ARG A 87 -15.01 -15.75 -2.78
CA ARG A 87 -14.39 -17.06 -2.99
C ARG A 87 -15.40 -18.05 -3.53
N TRP A 88 -16.57 -18.19 -2.90
CA TRP A 88 -17.61 -19.10 -3.38
C TRP A 88 -18.06 -18.79 -4.79
N LEU A 89 -18.22 -17.50 -5.13
CA LEU A 89 -18.58 -17.10 -6.50
C LEU A 89 -17.51 -17.51 -7.52
N ARG A 90 -16.23 -17.47 -7.14
CA ARG A 90 -15.14 -18.00 -7.96
C ARG A 90 -15.23 -19.51 -8.12
N ASP A 91 -15.53 -20.24 -7.05
CA ASP A 91 -15.65 -21.71 -7.06
C ASP A 91 -16.78 -22.18 -7.98
N VAL A 92 -17.89 -21.43 -8.05
CA VAL A 92 -19.01 -21.70 -8.98
C VAL A 92 -18.86 -20.99 -10.34
N ASN A 93 -17.70 -20.42 -10.63
CA ASN A 93 -17.39 -19.69 -11.86
C ASN A 93 -18.37 -18.56 -12.21
N ILE A 94 -19.01 -17.96 -11.20
CA ILE A 94 -19.80 -16.74 -11.36
C ILE A 94 -18.84 -15.57 -11.37
N GLN A 95 -18.60 -15.03 -12.56
CA GLN A 95 -17.89 -13.78 -12.70
C GLN A 95 -18.81 -12.65 -12.27
N GLN A 96 -18.51 -12.01 -11.16
CA GLN A 96 -19.19 -10.77 -10.82
C GLN A 96 -18.85 -9.71 -11.85
N ASN A 97 -19.83 -8.85 -12.15
CA ASN A 97 -19.66 -7.64 -12.95
C ASN A 97 -18.62 -6.72 -12.31
N ARG A 98 -17.35 -7.01 -12.57
CA ARG A 98 -16.28 -6.02 -12.42
C ARG A 98 -16.69 -4.86 -13.31
N ARG A 99 -16.55 -3.62 -12.80
CA ARG A 99 -16.72 -2.41 -13.60
C ARG A 99 -15.95 -2.62 -14.91
N GLN A 100 -16.69 -2.83 -16.00
CA GLN A 100 -16.08 -3.02 -17.30
C GLN A 100 -15.76 -1.62 -17.80
N PHE A 101 -14.48 -1.37 -18.02
CA PHE A 101 -14.05 -0.13 -18.64
C PHE A 101 -14.03 -0.34 -20.14
N SER A 102 -14.48 0.67 -20.86
CA SER A 102 -14.51 0.66 -22.32
C SER A 102 -13.06 0.64 -22.88
N GLN A 103 -12.89 0.23 -24.14
CA GLN A 103 -11.54 0.32 -24.76
C GLN A 103 -11.12 1.78 -24.92
N GLU A 104 -12.09 2.67 -25.10
CA GLU A 104 -11.96 4.11 -25.19
C GLU A 104 -11.40 4.67 -23.88
N ASP A 105 -11.93 4.25 -22.73
CA ASP A 105 -11.43 4.65 -21.40
C ASP A 105 -9.98 4.23 -21.20
N LYS A 106 -9.66 2.99 -21.59
CA LYS A 106 -8.31 2.44 -21.50
C LYS A 106 -7.35 3.23 -22.39
N GLN A 107 -7.74 3.50 -23.63
CA GLN A 107 -6.93 4.24 -24.60
C GLN A 107 -6.68 5.68 -24.12
N ARG A 108 -7.73 6.36 -23.65
CA ARG A 108 -7.66 7.70 -23.06
C ARG A 108 -6.71 7.76 -21.87
N CYS A 109 -6.75 6.77 -20.97
CA CYS A 109 -5.83 6.69 -19.83
C CYS A 109 -4.37 6.57 -20.27
N ILE A 110 -4.10 5.75 -21.28
CA ILE A 110 -2.75 5.54 -21.82
C ILE A 110 -2.24 6.82 -22.49
N GLU A 111 -3.07 7.50 -23.26
CA GLU A 111 -2.73 8.77 -23.92
C GLU A 111 -2.42 9.88 -22.90
N LEU A 112 -3.25 10.04 -21.87
CA LEU A 112 -3.01 11.00 -20.80
C LEU A 112 -1.69 10.70 -20.07
N TYR A 113 -1.38 9.43 -19.83
CA TYR A 113 -0.10 9.04 -19.24
C TYR A 113 1.10 9.35 -20.16
N LEU A 114 0.99 9.05 -21.45
CA LEU A 114 2.02 9.33 -22.46
C LEU A 114 2.25 10.83 -22.67
N SER A 115 1.22 11.66 -22.47
CA SER A 115 1.32 13.13 -22.46
C SER A 115 2.14 13.67 -21.29
N GLY A 116 2.52 12.81 -20.34
CA GLY A 116 3.36 13.16 -19.21
C GLY A 116 2.57 13.47 -17.94
N LYS A 117 1.29 13.12 -17.84
CA LYS A 117 0.56 13.19 -16.56
C LYS A 117 0.97 12.05 -15.62
N SER A 118 0.84 12.28 -14.30
CA SER A 118 1.08 11.22 -13.30
C SER A 118 -0.10 10.25 -13.24
N LEU A 119 0.12 9.00 -12.82
CA LEU A 119 -0.97 8.01 -12.66
C LEU A 119 -2.08 8.51 -11.72
N LEU A 120 -1.72 9.24 -10.66
CA LEU A 120 -2.67 9.85 -9.74
C LEU A 120 -3.53 10.91 -10.43
N THR A 121 -2.91 11.77 -11.24
CA THR A 121 -3.62 12.79 -12.04
C THR A 121 -4.57 12.13 -13.03
N VAL A 122 -4.11 11.11 -13.76
CA VAL A 122 -4.93 10.35 -14.72
C VAL A 122 -6.13 9.71 -14.01
N SER A 123 -5.89 9.09 -12.85
CA SER A 123 -6.94 8.46 -12.04
C SER A 123 -8.04 9.45 -11.63
N LYS A 124 -7.66 10.63 -11.15
CA LYS A 124 -8.60 11.70 -10.78
C LYS A 124 -9.39 12.23 -11.98
N GLU A 125 -8.75 12.39 -13.13
CA GLU A 125 -9.40 12.92 -14.34
C GLU A 125 -10.36 11.93 -15.01
N THR A 126 -10.12 10.63 -14.85
CA THR A 126 -10.89 9.57 -15.54
C THR A 126 -11.87 8.85 -14.61
N ASP A 127 -11.82 9.10 -13.30
CA ASP A 127 -12.54 8.31 -12.28
C ASP A 127 -12.21 6.80 -12.34
N ILE A 128 -11.00 6.46 -12.80
CA ILE A 128 -10.52 5.08 -12.89
C ILE A 128 -9.48 4.85 -11.81
N PRO A 129 -9.56 3.76 -11.02
CA PRO A 129 -8.60 3.49 -9.97
C PRO A 129 -7.16 3.48 -10.49
N GLN A 130 -6.25 4.12 -9.74
CA GLN A 130 -4.84 4.25 -10.12
C GLN A 130 -4.20 2.89 -10.43
N SER A 131 -4.52 1.84 -9.67
CA SER A 131 -4.01 0.48 -9.88
C SER A 131 -4.47 -0.13 -11.21
N THR A 132 -5.68 0.20 -11.66
CA THR A 132 -6.21 -0.22 -12.97
C THR A 132 -5.45 0.48 -14.09
N VAL A 133 -5.28 1.81 -13.99
CA VAL A 133 -4.52 2.61 -14.96
C VAL A 133 -3.08 2.11 -15.07
N GLU A 134 -2.41 1.89 -13.93
CA GLU A 134 -1.05 1.34 -13.87
C GLU A 134 -0.96 -0.02 -14.58
N SER A 135 -1.92 -0.90 -14.32
CA SER A 135 -1.99 -2.21 -14.95
C SER A 135 -2.15 -2.13 -16.47
N TRP A 136 -2.90 -1.15 -16.99
CA TRP A 136 -3.04 -0.95 -18.43
C TRP A 136 -1.79 -0.38 -19.07
N VAL A 137 -1.20 0.66 -18.48
CA VAL A 137 0.07 1.26 -18.94
C VAL A 137 1.18 0.23 -18.97
N ARG A 138 1.29 -0.61 -17.93
CA ARG A 138 2.28 -1.67 -17.87
C ARG A 138 2.07 -2.71 -18.98
N ARG A 139 0.82 -3.09 -19.24
CA ARG A 139 0.47 -4.08 -20.28
C ARG A 139 0.59 -3.54 -21.69
N SER A 140 0.42 -2.24 -21.91
CA SER A 140 0.62 -1.62 -23.22
C SER A 140 2.10 -1.44 -23.57
N GLY A 141 3.01 -1.62 -22.61
CA GLY A 141 4.44 -1.35 -22.80
C GLY A 141 4.75 0.14 -22.95
N ALA A 142 3.78 1.02 -22.71
CA ALA A 142 3.94 2.46 -22.80
C ALA A 142 4.97 2.95 -21.77
N LYS A 143 6.14 3.37 -22.26
CA LYS A 143 7.16 4.01 -21.43
C LYS A 143 6.96 5.51 -21.50
N ARG A 144 6.73 6.14 -20.35
CA ARG A 144 6.71 7.60 -20.23
C ARG A 144 8.10 8.13 -20.52
N ALA A 145 8.19 9.19 -21.34
CA ALA A 145 9.44 9.93 -21.48
C ALA A 145 9.90 10.38 -20.09
N ARG A 146 11.16 10.11 -19.73
CA ARG A 146 11.72 10.61 -18.48
C ARG A 146 11.57 12.13 -18.49
N ILE A 147 10.84 12.68 -17.53
CA ILE A 147 10.84 14.13 -17.32
C ILE A 147 12.28 14.51 -17.01
N LYS A 148 12.94 15.24 -17.94
CA LYS A 148 14.23 15.85 -17.68
C LYS A 148 14.04 16.79 -16.48
N GLY A 149 14.62 16.44 -15.34
CA GLY A 149 14.52 17.22 -14.09
C GLY A 149 13.54 16.70 -13.03
N GLY A 150 12.76 15.64 -13.29
CA GLY A 150 11.81 15.08 -12.31
C GLY A 150 12.37 14.01 -11.38
N GLY A 151 13.67 13.74 -11.44
CA GLY A 151 14.36 12.81 -10.54
C GLY A 151 14.89 13.51 -9.31
N ARG A 152 15.28 12.72 -8.29
CA ARG A 152 16.17 13.19 -7.23
C ARG A 152 17.32 13.98 -7.90
N PRO A 153 17.62 15.22 -7.47
CA PRO A 153 18.71 15.99 -8.04
C PRO A 153 19.95 15.10 -8.16
N PRO A 154 20.70 15.19 -9.28
CA PRO A 154 21.93 14.43 -9.43
C PRO A 154 22.75 14.60 -8.15
N THR A 155 23.27 13.49 -7.61
CA THR A 155 24.10 13.51 -6.40
C THR A 155 25.18 14.57 -6.58
N TYR A 156 25.02 15.72 -5.91
CA TYR A 156 25.94 16.84 -6.08
C TYR A 156 27.37 16.37 -5.79
N SER A 157 28.30 16.75 -6.67
CA SER A 157 29.70 16.38 -6.52
C SER A 157 30.26 16.94 -5.20
N LYS A 158 31.28 16.29 -4.64
CA LYS A 158 31.91 16.77 -3.41
C LYS A 158 32.45 18.20 -3.58
N THR A 159 33.01 18.52 -4.74
CA THR A 159 33.52 19.85 -5.06
C THR A 159 32.41 20.90 -5.03
N PHE A 160 31.27 20.63 -5.67
CA PHE A 160 30.12 21.53 -5.65
C PHE A 160 29.60 21.78 -4.23
N LYS A 161 29.54 20.72 -3.39
CA LYS A 161 29.14 20.85 -1.98
C LYS A 161 30.10 21.73 -1.20
N LEU A 162 31.41 21.55 -1.39
CA LEU A 162 32.45 22.35 -0.72
C LEU A 162 32.42 23.82 -1.18
N GLU A 163 32.16 24.09 -2.47
CA GLU A 163 31.95 25.47 -2.95
C GLU A 163 30.76 26.14 -2.26
N CYS A 164 29.64 25.44 -2.11
CA CYS A 164 28.48 25.98 -1.39
C CYS A 164 28.81 26.27 0.08
N VAL A 165 29.57 25.39 0.73
CA VAL A 165 30.02 25.57 2.12
C VAL A 165 30.99 26.75 2.25
N ALA A 166 31.89 26.94 1.30
CA ALA A 166 32.80 28.09 1.26
C ALA A 166 32.05 29.42 1.18
N LEU A 167 31.01 29.50 0.33
CA LEU A 167 30.16 30.69 0.24
C LEU A 167 29.44 31.02 1.55
N VAL A 168 29.04 30.01 2.32
CA VAL A 168 28.48 30.22 3.66
C VAL A 168 29.55 30.71 4.64
N ARG A 169 30.80 30.22 4.55
CA ARG A 169 31.93 30.73 5.35
C ARG A 169 32.25 32.20 5.04
N GLU A 170 32.06 32.62 3.80
CA GLU A 170 32.17 34.02 3.36
C GLU A 170 31.03 34.93 3.89
N GLY A 171 30.08 34.36 4.65
CA GLY A 171 29.01 35.10 5.30
C GLY A 171 27.68 35.12 4.54
N LYS A 172 27.56 34.42 3.40
CA LYS A 172 26.29 34.31 2.68
C LYS A 172 25.32 33.41 3.45
N SER A 173 24.05 33.79 3.47
CA SER A 173 22.98 32.98 4.04
C SER A 173 22.73 31.72 3.21
N PHE A 174 22.14 30.69 3.83
CA PHE A 174 21.80 29.45 3.13
C PHE A 174 20.86 29.66 1.95
N VAL A 175 19.95 30.64 2.06
CA VAL A 175 18.99 31.01 1.00
C VAL A 175 19.72 31.62 -0.19
N GLU A 176 20.60 32.59 0.05
CA GLU A 176 21.39 33.22 -1.02
C GLU A 176 22.27 32.19 -1.75
N VAL A 177 22.90 31.27 -1.01
CA VAL A 177 23.71 30.21 -1.62
C VAL A 177 22.85 29.25 -2.45
N ALA A 178 21.66 28.90 -1.96
CA ALA A 178 20.71 28.05 -2.68
C ALA A 178 20.25 28.68 -4.01
N GLU A 179 19.95 29.98 -3.99
CA GLU A 179 19.60 30.76 -5.18
C GLU A 179 20.76 30.86 -6.17
N ILE A 180 21.97 31.20 -5.70
CA ILE A 180 23.17 31.33 -6.56
C ILE A 180 23.51 30.00 -7.24
N LYS A 181 23.38 28.88 -6.52
CA LYS A 181 23.84 27.57 -6.98
C LYS A 181 22.71 26.69 -7.56
N GLY A 182 21.47 27.15 -7.58
CA GLY A 182 20.33 26.40 -8.13
C GLY A 182 20.05 25.10 -7.38
N CYS A 183 20.11 25.12 -6.05
CA CYS A 183 19.84 23.96 -5.20
C CYS A 183 18.88 24.33 -4.07
N SER A 184 18.39 23.35 -3.30
CA SER A 184 17.50 23.61 -2.17
C SER A 184 18.27 24.10 -0.95
N GLU A 185 17.73 25.07 -0.19
CA GLU A 185 18.30 25.56 1.09
C GLU A 185 18.62 24.42 2.06
N THR A 186 17.72 23.43 2.18
CA THR A 186 17.91 22.25 3.04
C THR A 186 19.19 21.50 2.70
N ALA A 187 19.51 21.37 1.40
CA ALA A 187 20.72 20.68 0.96
C ALA A 187 21.99 21.46 1.35
N VAL A 188 21.97 22.79 1.21
CA VAL A 188 23.09 23.66 1.64
C VAL A 188 23.31 23.53 3.16
N ARG A 189 22.24 23.54 3.96
CA ARG A 189 22.30 23.39 5.41
C ARG A 189 22.86 22.03 5.84
N GLU A 190 22.46 20.96 5.16
CA GLU A 190 23.01 19.62 5.38
C GLU A 190 24.51 19.54 5.06
N TRP A 191 24.95 20.16 3.95
CA TRP A 191 26.37 20.18 3.59
C TRP A 191 27.19 21.02 4.56
N TRP A 192 26.66 22.15 5.01
CA TRP A 192 27.28 22.95 6.06
C TRP A 192 27.50 22.15 7.34
N GLN A 193 26.47 21.48 7.87
CA GLN A 193 26.61 20.64 9.06
C GLN A 193 27.69 19.55 8.89
N LYS A 194 27.81 19.00 7.67
CA LYS A 194 28.73 17.89 7.38
C LYS A 194 30.18 18.32 7.13
N PHE A 195 30.40 19.54 6.63
CA PHE A 195 31.73 20.00 6.19
C PHE A 195 32.24 21.24 6.91
N LYS A 196 31.48 21.81 7.86
CA LYS A 196 31.92 22.98 8.65
C LYS A 196 33.25 22.76 9.37
N ASP A 197 33.55 21.53 9.77
CA ASP A 197 34.75 21.16 10.53
C ASP A 197 35.87 20.56 9.66
N VAL A 198 35.63 20.38 8.36
CA VAL A 198 36.64 19.86 7.42
C VAL A 198 37.37 21.06 6.81
N ALA A 199 38.64 21.20 7.19
CA ALA A 199 39.63 22.09 6.60
C ALA A 199 40.61 21.24 5.79
#